data_AF-A0A0F9QIT1-F1
#
_entry.id   AF-A0A0F9QIT1-F1
#
_cell.length_a   1.000
_cell.length_b   1.000
_cell.length_c   1.000
_cell.angle_alpha   90.00
_cell.angle_beta   90.00
_cell.angle_gamma   90.00
#
_symmetry.space_group_name_H-M   'P 1'
#
loop_
_entity.id
_entity.type
_entity.pdbx_description
1 polymer ?
#
loop_
_entity_poly.entity_id
_entity_poly.type
_entity_poly.pdbx_seq_one_letter_code
_entity_poly.pdbx_strand_id
1 'polypeptide(L)'
;MNDLNKWETLTEDQRVWACFSQKLTQAFISKHWKNLTEVQRDNVCCHQKLTQAFVSKYWKELTEDQRTFVYTYQELTQAFTSKNWKDLTEVQCNRVCQCQKLTKTFITQHWESLTETQQNELCYYQKLTPSFKEQLLSGNIPQVQEFIPTKTMRYIDMNFEDF
;
A
#
# COMPACT_ATOMS: atom_id res chain seq x y z
N MET A 1 -2.19 24.04 18.20
CA MET A 1 -3.03 23.19 17.33
C MET A 1 -3.96 24.12 16.56
N ASN A 2 -4.02 24.04 15.22
CA ASN A 2 -4.88 24.93 14.43
C ASN A 2 -6.33 24.46 14.53
N ASP A 3 -7.27 25.41 14.62
CA ASP A 3 -8.71 25.10 14.60
C ASP A 3 -9.15 24.73 13.18
N LEU A 4 -9.35 23.43 12.95
CA LEU A 4 -9.77 22.89 11.64
C LEU A 4 -11.16 23.37 11.20
N ASN A 5 -12.00 23.88 12.12
CA ASN A 5 -13.29 24.47 11.75
C ASN A 5 -13.14 25.77 10.96
N LYS A 6 -11.95 26.38 11.03
CA LYS A 6 -11.59 27.60 10.31
C LYS A 6 -10.67 27.32 9.12
N TRP A 7 -10.71 26.10 8.57
CA TRP A 7 -9.84 25.65 7.47
C TRP A 7 -9.72 26.67 6.34
N GLU A 8 -10.86 27.21 5.90
CA GLU A 8 -10.91 28.15 4.78
C GLU A 8 -10.22 29.49 5.08
N THR A 9 -10.05 29.86 6.35
CA THR A 9 -9.34 31.09 6.75
C THR A 9 -7.89 30.84 7.17
N LEU A 10 -7.43 29.59 7.24
CA LEU A 10 -6.02 29.27 7.53
C LEU A 10 -5.12 29.70 6.36
N THR A 11 -3.91 30.15 6.68
CA THR A 11 -2.86 30.36 5.68
C THR A 11 -2.39 29.03 5.09
N GLU A 12 -1.71 29.09 3.94
CA GLU A 12 -1.16 27.89 3.30
C GLU A 12 -0.20 27.14 4.24
N ASP A 13 0.71 27.85 4.92
CA ASP A 13 1.64 27.26 5.89
C ASP A 13 0.91 26.57 7.06
N GLN A 14 -0.18 27.18 7.54
CA GLN A 14 -0.99 26.58 8.60
C GLN A 14 -1.70 25.30 8.15
N ARG A 15 -2.11 25.24 6.88
CA ARG A 15 -2.74 24.05 6.27
C ARG A 15 -1.72 22.95 6.02
N VAL A 16 -0.54 23.29 5.48
CA VAL A 16 0.61 22.38 5.33
C VAL A 16 0.98 21.78 6.69
N TRP A 17 1.16 22.62 7.70
CA TRP A 17 1.47 22.17 9.06
C TRP A 17 0.36 21.28 9.64
N ALA A 18 -0.90 21.57 9.36
CA ALA A 18 -2.02 20.72 9.80
C ALA A 18 -2.00 19.34 9.13
N CYS A 19 -1.76 19.27 7.82
CA CYS A 19 -1.61 18.01 7.08
C CYS A 19 -0.42 17.17 7.57
N PHE A 20 0.66 17.81 8.00
CA PHE A 20 1.86 17.15 8.52
C PHE A 20 1.70 16.68 9.98
N SER A 21 1.23 17.55 10.87
CA SER A 21 1.38 17.36 12.33
C SER A 21 0.09 17.01 13.09
N GLN A 22 -1.08 17.28 12.53
CA GLN A 22 -2.34 17.05 13.23
C GLN A 22 -2.97 15.72 12.85
N LYS A 23 -3.78 15.16 13.73
CA LYS A 23 -4.58 13.97 13.42
C LYS A 23 -5.86 14.36 12.68
N LEU A 24 -5.82 14.33 11.35
CA LEU A 24 -6.98 14.64 10.52
C LEU A 24 -7.92 13.43 10.44
N THR A 25 -9.23 13.68 10.47
CA THR A 25 -10.22 12.60 10.28
C THR A 25 -10.35 12.26 8.80
N GLN A 26 -10.74 11.01 8.50
CA GLN A 26 -11.00 10.58 7.13
C GLN A 26 -12.08 11.41 6.42
N ALA A 27 -13.13 11.80 7.16
CA ALA A 27 -14.18 12.66 6.65
C ALA A 27 -13.63 14.05 6.26
N PHE A 28 -12.75 14.61 7.10
CA PHE A 28 -12.08 15.89 6.81
C PHE A 28 -11.21 15.80 5.56
N ILE A 29 -10.30 14.82 5.50
CA ILE A 29 -9.41 14.63 4.35
C ILE A 29 -10.24 14.47 3.07
N SER A 30 -11.26 13.61 3.10
CA SER A 30 -12.12 13.36 1.94
C SER A 30 -12.86 14.59 1.44
N LYS A 31 -13.36 15.42 2.38
CA LYS A 31 -14.08 16.66 2.07
C LYS A 31 -13.18 17.69 1.38
N HIS A 32 -11.94 17.83 1.85
CA HIS A 32 -11.04 18.89 1.40
C HIS A 32 -10.04 18.44 0.32
N TRP A 33 -9.93 17.13 0.05
CA TRP A 33 -8.90 16.54 -0.83
C TRP A 33 -8.66 17.30 -2.14
N LYS A 34 -9.74 17.62 -2.87
CA LYS A 34 -9.67 18.29 -4.17
C LYS A 34 -9.11 19.71 -4.09
N ASN A 35 -9.24 20.35 -2.94
CA ASN A 35 -8.77 21.71 -2.69
C ASN A 35 -7.39 21.74 -2.03
N LEU A 36 -6.82 20.59 -1.66
CA LEU A 36 -5.46 20.51 -1.14
C LEU A 36 -4.45 20.77 -2.25
N THR A 37 -3.41 21.53 -1.93
CA THR A 37 -2.20 21.67 -2.75
C THR A 37 -1.43 20.36 -2.81
N GLU A 38 -0.51 20.22 -3.75
CA GLU A 38 0.31 19.01 -3.89
C GLU A 38 1.11 18.72 -2.60
N VAL A 39 1.79 19.73 -2.05
CA VAL A 39 2.53 19.63 -0.78
C VAL A 39 1.64 19.17 0.37
N GLN A 40 0.40 19.66 0.44
CA GLN A 40 -0.56 19.22 1.45
C GLN A 40 -0.97 17.75 1.24
N ARG A 41 -1.16 17.31 0.00
CA ARG A 41 -1.48 15.91 -0.33
C ARG A 41 -0.32 14.98 -0.03
N ASP A 42 0.92 15.39 -0.28
CA ASP A 42 2.12 14.62 0.06
C ASP A 42 2.18 14.41 1.58
N ASN A 43 1.99 15.48 2.35
CA ASN A 43 1.93 15.40 3.81
C ASN A 43 0.80 14.48 4.28
N VAL A 44 -0.37 14.52 3.63
CA VAL A 44 -1.47 13.61 3.94
C VAL A 44 -1.11 12.16 3.66
N CYS A 45 -0.50 11.85 2.51
CA CYS A 45 -0.09 10.50 2.15
C CYS A 45 0.99 9.93 3.08
N CYS A 46 1.90 10.78 3.58
CA CYS A 46 2.98 10.39 4.47
C CYS A 46 2.57 10.26 5.94
N HIS A 47 1.77 11.21 6.44
CA HIS A 47 1.61 11.39 7.89
C HIS A 47 0.21 11.08 8.41
N GLN A 48 -0.79 10.98 7.53
CA GLN A 48 -2.15 10.67 7.94
C GLN A 48 -2.46 9.19 7.72
N LYS A 49 -3.30 8.62 8.58
CA LYS A 49 -3.82 7.26 8.36
C LYS A 49 -4.93 7.32 7.31
N LEU A 50 -4.69 6.74 6.14
CA LEU A 50 -5.63 6.64 5.03
C LEU A 50 -6.37 5.31 5.02
N THR A 51 -7.65 5.34 4.68
CA THR A 51 -8.43 4.09 4.52
C THR A 51 -8.21 3.50 3.14
N GLN A 52 -8.31 2.18 3.01
CA GLN A 52 -8.28 1.50 1.71
C GLN A 52 -9.33 2.07 0.73
N ALA A 53 -10.53 2.42 1.22
CA ALA A 53 -11.58 3.01 0.41
C ALA A 53 -11.16 4.39 -0.15
N PHE A 54 -10.55 5.23 0.70
CA PHE A 54 -10.01 6.52 0.27
C PHE A 54 -8.91 6.36 -0.79
N VAL A 55 -7.91 5.53 -0.51
CA VAL A 55 -6.79 5.27 -1.43
C VAL A 55 -7.32 4.78 -2.78
N SER A 56 -8.26 3.83 -2.76
CA SER A 56 -8.83 3.27 -3.99
C SER A 56 -9.62 4.31 -4.79
N LYS A 57 -10.36 5.19 -4.11
CA LYS A 57 -11.15 6.24 -4.75
C LYS A 57 -10.27 7.25 -5.50
N TYR A 58 -9.16 7.67 -4.89
CA TYR A 58 -8.32 8.73 -5.43
C TYR A 58 -7.04 8.23 -6.12
N TRP A 59 -6.83 6.91 -6.23
CA TRP A 59 -5.59 6.31 -6.74
C TRP A 59 -5.09 6.89 -8.06
N LYS A 60 -6.00 7.02 -9.04
CA LYS A 60 -5.64 7.52 -10.39
C LYS A 60 -5.34 9.02 -10.42
N GLU A 61 -5.66 9.75 -9.35
CA GLU A 61 -5.37 11.18 -9.20
C GLU A 61 -4.07 11.45 -8.45
N LEU A 62 -3.52 10.44 -7.77
CA LEU A 62 -2.24 10.56 -7.08
C LEU A 62 -1.11 10.67 -8.10
N THR A 63 -0.17 11.57 -7.81
CA THR A 63 1.13 11.65 -8.49
C THR A 63 1.95 10.38 -8.21
N GLU A 64 3.04 10.19 -8.96
CA GLU A 64 3.92 9.05 -8.73
C GLU A 64 4.50 9.03 -7.31
N ASP A 65 4.98 10.19 -6.84
CA ASP A 65 5.52 10.36 -5.49
C ASP A 65 4.48 10.09 -4.41
N GLN A 66 3.25 10.57 -4.60
CA GLN A 66 2.15 10.30 -3.66
C GLN A 66 1.82 8.81 -3.57
N ARG A 67 1.86 8.08 -4.70
CA ARG A 67 1.68 6.61 -4.69
C ARG A 67 2.84 5.92 -3.98
N THR A 68 4.06 6.39 -4.17
CA THR A 68 5.24 5.91 -3.44
C THR A 68 5.08 6.11 -1.94
N PHE A 69 4.62 7.29 -1.49
CA PHE A 69 4.31 7.55 -0.09
C PHE A 69 3.20 6.63 0.43
N VAL A 70 2.14 6.43 -0.34
CA VAL A 70 1.05 5.51 0.04
C VAL A 70 1.57 4.09 0.23
N TYR A 71 2.38 3.55 -0.67
CA TYR A 71 2.99 2.23 -0.51
C TYR A 71 4.01 2.15 0.63
N THR A 72 4.57 3.27 1.05
CA THR A 72 5.55 3.31 2.14
C THR A 72 4.86 3.36 3.51
N TYR A 73 3.82 4.19 3.64
CA TYR A 73 3.28 4.59 4.94
C TYR A 73 1.86 4.08 5.22
N GLN A 74 1.17 3.53 4.22
CA GLN A 74 -0.19 3.02 4.39
C GLN A 74 -0.21 1.49 4.34
N GLU A 75 -1.10 0.88 5.12
CA GLU A 75 -1.39 -0.55 5.03
C GLU A 75 -2.39 -0.79 3.90
N LEU A 76 -1.95 -1.41 2.81
CA LEU A 76 -2.79 -1.73 1.67
C LEU A 76 -3.16 -3.21 1.67
N THR A 77 -4.36 -3.50 1.19
CA THR A 77 -4.82 -4.88 1.00
C THR A 77 -4.04 -5.58 -0.11
N GLN A 78 -3.78 -6.87 0.05
CA GLN A 78 -3.16 -7.70 -0.99
C GLN A 78 -3.88 -7.57 -2.33
N ALA A 79 -5.22 -7.58 -2.33
CA ALA A 79 -6.03 -7.44 -3.54
C ALA A 79 -5.79 -6.12 -4.29
N PHE A 80 -5.63 -5.01 -3.54
CA PHE A 80 -5.32 -3.73 -4.13
C PHE A 80 -3.91 -3.70 -4.74
N THR A 81 -2.91 -4.22 -4.02
CA THR A 81 -1.53 -4.31 -4.50
C THR A 81 -1.45 -5.17 -5.76
N SER A 82 -2.05 -6.37 -5.75
CA SER A 82 -2.09 -7.27 -6.91
C SER A 82 -2.76 -6.65 -8.13
N LYS A 83 -3.88 -5.93 -7.93
CA LYS A 83 -4.60 -5.27 -9.02
C LYS A 83 -3.75 -4.21 -9.73
N ASN A 84 -2.93 -3.48 -8.98
CA ASN A 84 -2.16 -2.35 -9.52
C ASN A 84 -0.72 -2.71 -9.86
N TRP A 85 -0.24 -3.91 -9.53
CA TRP A 85 1.16 -4.32 -9.64
C TRP A 85 1.80 -4.03 -11.02
N LYS A 86 1.09 -4.33 -12.10
CA LYS A 86 1.59 -4.15 -13.47
C LYS A 86 1.77 -2.68 -13.87
N ASP A 87 1.11 -1.75 -13.17
CA ASP A 87 1.16 -0.32 -13.44
C ASP A 87 2.22 0.39 -12.57
N LEU A 88 2.96 -0.34 -11.72
CA LEU A 88 3.90 0.25 -10.76
C LEU A 88 5.24 0.55 -11.41
N THR A 89 5.84 1.66 -11.00
CA THR A 89 7.24 1.96 -11.31
C THR A 89 8.18 1.12 -10.46
N GLU A 90 9.45 1.01 -10.87
CA GLU A 90 10.44 0.23 -10.12
C GLU A 90 10.56 0.69 -8.66
N VAL A 91 10.54 2.01 -8.44
CA VAL A 91 10.59 2.60 -7.09
C VAL A 91 9.38 2.16 -6.26
N GLN A 92 8.18 2.12 -6.86
CA GLN A 92 6.97 1.67 -6.18
C GLN A 92 7.00 0.18 -5.88
N CYS A 93 7.50 -0.66 -6.81
CA CYS A 93 7.73 -2.08 -6.56
C CYS A 93 8.69 -2.29 -5.37
N ASN A 94 9.78 -1.52 -5.29
CA ASN A 94 10.71 -1.58 -4.16
C ASN A 94 10.01 -1.26 -2.83
N ARG A 95 9.16 -0.22 -2.80
CA ARG A 95 8.37 0.11 -1.59
C ARG A 95 7.35 -0.95 -1.24
N VAL A 96 6.71 -1.58 -2.23
CA VAL A 96 5.81 -2.72 -1.98
C VAL A 96 6.58 -3.87 -1.32
N CYS A 97 7.72 -4.27 -1.86
CA CYS A 97 8.54 -5.36 -1.33
C CYS A 97 9.05 -5.08 0.09
N GLN A 98 9.37 -3.82 0.41
CA GLN A 98 9.89 -3.40 1.71
C GLN A 98 8.79 -3.23 2.76
N CYS A 99 7.71 -2.54 2.41
CA CYS A 99 6.82 -1.93 3.39
C CYS A 99 5.46 -2.65 3.50
N GLN A 100 5.04 -3.37 2.45
CA GLN A 100 3.73 -4.01 2.45
C GLN A 100 3.82 -5.45 2.96
N LYS A 101 2.75 -5.93 3.61
CA LYS A 101 2.62 -7.34 3.96
C LYS A 101 2.19 -8.12 2.71
N LEU A 102 3.08 -8.98 2.23
CA LEU A 102 2.85 -9.76 1.03
C LEU A 102 2.56 -11.23 1.35
N THR A 103 1.57 -11.79 0.68
CA THR A 103 1.25 -13.22 0.76
C THR A 103 2.31 -14.06 0.04
N LYS A 104 2.50 -15.30 0.48
CA LYS A 104 3.38 -16.25 -0.22
C LYS A 104 2.98 -16.40 -1.69
N THR A 105 1.69 -16.53 -1.96
CA THR A 105 1.14 -16.62 -3.33
C THR A 105 1.58 -15.46 -4.21
N PHE A 106 1.47 -14.23 -3.72
CA PHE A 106 1.92 -13.05 -4.45
C PHE A 106 3.43 -13.08 -4.74
N ILE A 107 4.23 -13.38 -3.72
CA ILE A 107 5.69 -13.47 -3.85
C ILE A 107 6.08 -14.52 -4.89
N THR A 108 5.54 -15.73 -4.77
CA THR A 108 5.77 -16.84 -5.69
C THR A 108 5.38 -16.48 -7.12
N GLN A 109 4.21 -15.87 -7.33
CA GLN A 109 3.72 -15.51 -8.65
C GLN A 109 4.60 -14.46 -9.36
N HIS A 110 5.22 -13.56 -8.60
CA HIS A 110 5.99 -12.45 -9.16
C HIS A 110 7.50 -12.62 -9.07
N TRP A 111 8.01 -13.63 -8.36
CA TRP A 111 9.43 -13.79 -8.02
C TRP A 111 10.37 -13.67 -9.22
N GLU A 112 10.06 -14.37 -10.32
CA GLU A 112 10.90 -14.37 -11.53
C GLU A 112 10.90 -13.03 -12.26
N SER A 113 9.88 -12.19 -12.03
CA SER A 113 9.78 -10.85 -12.62
C SER A 113 10.45 -9.76 -11.77
N LEU A 114 10.88 -10.09 -10.55
CA LEU A 114 11.53 -9.14 -9.65
C LEU A 114 13.01 -8.98 -9.99
N THR A 115 13.53 -7.78 -9.79
CA THR A 115 14.97 -7.54 -9.83
C THR A 115 15.67 -8.22 -8.65
N GLU A 116 16.98 -8.45 -8.75
CA GLU A 116 17.78 -9.00 -7.64
C GLU A 116 17.64 -8.13 -6.38
N THR A 117 17.63 -6.81 -6.54
CA THR A 117 17.38 -5.88 -5.44
C THR A 117 16.04 -6.18 -4.78
N GLN A 118 14.94 -6.27 -5.56
CA GLN A 118 13.61 -6.55 -5.02
C GLN A 118 13.51 -7.91 -4.32
N GLN A 119 14.18 -8.93 -4.85
CA GLN A 119 14.27 -10.25 -4.22
C GLN A 119 14.99 -10.18 -2.87
N ASN A 120 16.11 -9.46 -2.80
CA ASN A 120 16.86 -9.24 -1.55
C ASN A 120 16.02 -8.47 -0.52
N GLU A 121 15.32 -7.43 -0.96
CA GLU A 121 14.40 -6.65 -0.15
C GLU A 121 13.27 -7.51 0.43
N LEU A 122 12.63 -8.36 -0.38
CA LEU A 122 11.65 -9.32 0.10
C LEU A 122 12.24 -10.27 1.14
N CYS A 123 13.40 -10.86 0.87
CA CYS A 123 14.06 -11.78 1.80
C CYS A 123 14.45 -11.10 3.12
N TYR A 124 14.76 -9.81 3.10
CA TYR A 124 15.15 -9.06 4.29
C TYR A 124 13.93 -8.58 5.09
N TYR A 125 12.98 -7.91 4.44
CA TYR A 125 11.86 -7.23 5.10
C TYR A 125 10.64 -8.13 5.29
N GLN A 126 10.37 -9.05 4.36
CA GLN A 126 9.30 -10.01 4.56
C GLN A 126 9.79 -11.10 5.53
N LYS A 127 9.00 -11.36 6.57
CA LYS A 127 9.26 -12.39 7.58
C LYS A 127 9.05 -13.81 7.02
N LEU A 128 9.73 -14.14 5.93
CA LEU A 128 9.66 -15.43 5.27
C LEU A 128 10.36 -16.49 6.11
N THR A 129 9.82 -17.71 6.12
CA THR A 129 10.48 -18.84 6.76
C THR A 129 11.78 -19.17 6.01
N PRO A 130 12.83 -19.67 6.71
CA PRO A 130 14.08 -20.07 6.06
C PRO A 130 13.86 -21.04 4.88
N SER A 131 12.98 -22.02 5.07
CA SER A 131 12.61 -22.99 4.03
C SER A 131 11.99 -22.36 2.79
N PHE A 132 11.13 -21.34 2.97
CA PHE A 132 10.51 -20.65 1.83
C PHE A 132 11.54 -19.78 1.09
N LYS A 133 12.45 -19.12 1.80
CA LYS A 133 13.57 -18.39 1.18
C LYS A 133 14.44 -19.32 0.34
N GLU A 134 14.80 -20.48 0.86
CA GLU A 134 15.60 -21.47 0.13
C GLU A 134 14.90 -21.97 -1.14
N GLN A 135 13.58 -22.21 -1.08
CA GLN A 135 12.79 -22.57 -2.27
C GLN A 135 12.83 -21.48 -3.36
N LEU A 136 12.66 -20.22 -2.98
CA LEU A 136 12.71 -19.09 -3.90
C LEU A 136 14.10 -18.93 -4.54
N LEU A 137 15.16 -19.03 -3.73
CA LEU A 137 16.55 -18.85 -4.17
C LEU A 137 17.08 -20.02 -5.01
N SER A 138 16.59 -21.23 -4.78
CA SER A 138 16.98 -22.42 -5.55
C SER A 138 16.22 -22.59 -6.87
N GLY A 139 15.27 -21.71 -7.18
CA GLY A 139 14.41 -21.83 -8.37
C GLY A 139 13.33 -22.92 -8.23
N ASN A 140 13.22 -23.58 -7.08
CA ASN A 140 12.16 -24.56 -6.78
C ASN A 140 10.88 -23.85 -6.30
N ILE A 141 10.45 -22.86 -7.09
CA ILE A 141 9.31 -22.01 -6.77
C ILE A 141 8.04 -22.88 -6.78
N PRO A 142 7.29 -22.98 -5.66
CA PRO A 142 6.08 -23.80 -5.63
C PRO A 142 5.10 -23.34 -6.71
N GLN A 143 4.54 -24.27 -7.49
CA GLN A 143 3.48 -23.88 -8.42
C GLN A 143 2.28 -23.38 -7.63
N VAL A 144 1.90 -22.12 -7.86
CA VAL A 144 0.64 -21.58 -7.34
C VAL A 144 -0.47 -22.31 -8.10
N GLN A 145 -1.17 -23.24 -7.45
CA GLN A 145 -2.44 -23.72 -8.00
C GLN A 145 -3.38 -22.52 -8.05
N GLU A 146 -3.84 -22.14 -9.24
CA GLU A 146 -4.92 -21.18 -9.40
C GLU A 146 -6.12 -21.69 -8.61
N PHE A 147 -6.46 -21.00 -7.52
CA PHE A 147 -7.67 -21.29 -6.78
C PHE A 147 -8.86 -20.88 -7.67
N ILE A 148 -9.43 -21.83 -8.40
CA ILE A 148 -10.70 -21.65 -9.10
C ILE A 148 -11.79 -21.74 -8.02
N PRO A 149 -12.46 -20.64 -7.64
CA PRO A 149 -13.52 -20.71 -6.66
C PRO A 149 -14.70 -21.45 -7.32
N THR A 150 -14.88 -22.73 -7.01
CA THR A 150 -16.11 -23.42 -7.38
C THR A 150 -17.25 -22.73 -6.64
N LYS A 151 -18.26 -22.25 -7.40
CA LYS A 151 -19.49 -21.66 -6.88
C LYS A 151 -19.96 -22.45 -5.66
N THR A 152 -20.25 -21.75 -4.56
CA THR A 152 -20.78 -22.22 -3.26
C THR A 152 -19.77 -22.39 -2.12
N MET A 153 -18.90 -21.41 -1.87
CA MET A 153 -18.31 -21.24 -0.53
C MET A 153 -18.73 -19.88 0.03
N ARG A 154 -19.43 -19.88 1.17
CA ARG A 154 -19.84 -18.64 1.84
C ARG A 154 -18.62 -18.07 2.57
N TYR A 155 -18.47 -16.74 2.50
CA TYR A 155 -17.33 -15.97 3.04
C TYR A 155 -17.05 -16.14 4.54
N ILE A 156 -17.93 -16.83 5.27
CA ILE A 156 -17.91 -16.98 6.74
C ILE A 156 -17.07 -18.18 7.20
N ASP A 157 -16.66 -19.06 6.30
CA ASP A 157 -15.96 -20.31 6.64
C ASP A 157 -14.42 -20.21 6.46
N MET A 158 -13.89 -19.04 6.09
CA MET A 158 -12.44 -18.84 5.94
C MET A 158 -11.83 -18.33 7.25
N ASN A 159 -11.23 -19.23 8.03
CA ASN A 159 -10.29 -18.87 9.09
C ASN A 159 -8.94 -18.50 8.45
N PHE A 160 -8.55 -17.23 8.59
CA PHE A 160 -7.34 -16.65 8.00
C PHE A 160 -6.08 -16.85 8.87
N GLU A 161 -6.09 -17.78 9.83
CA GLU A 161 -4.95 -17.95 10.74
C GLU A 161 -3.80 -18.79 10.15
N ASP A 162 -3.97 -19.47 9.01
CA ASP A 162 -2.94 -20.37 8.45
C ASP A 162 -2.64 -20.14 6.95
N PHE A 163 -2.38 -18.90 6.52
CA PHE A 163 -1.84 -18.62 5.16
C PHE A 163 -0.70 -17.60 5.14
#